data_AF-A0AAV4DJC6-F1
#
_entry.id   AF-A0AAV4DJC6-F1
#
_cell.length_a   1.000
_cell.length_b   1.000
_cell.length_c   1.000
_cell.angle_alpha   90.00
_cell.angle_beta   90.00
_cell.angle_gamma   90.00
#
_symmetry.space_group_name_H-M   'P 1'
#
loop_
_entity.id
_entity.type
_entity.pdbx_description
1 polymer ?
#
loop_
_entity_poly.entity_id
_entity_poly.type
_entity_poly.pdbx_seq_one_letter_code
_entity_poly.pdbx_strand_id
1 'polypeptide(L)'
;MEPVIVEERCIGLDPLSRSTMKLFVQDILHLQPAICPTLKNAVMHIFKGHVVNRVEIMGIIVRADKRAKRHCYAVDDGTGVIQCTYWKNSQNDILKDMEHSDLPRSLQIKLAQLQAGLEEKEEGFNIGDLILVRGGIKTYNNCPEIDVLDHRILEGISWGRKGSAVHIFGLKLHSKFYLV
;
A
#
# COMPACT_ATOMS: atom_id res chain seq x y z
N MET A 1 3.56 19.96 18.05
CA MET A 1 5.01 19.69 17.96
C MET A 1 5.55 20.54 16.81
N GLU A 2 6.66 21.25 17.00
CA GLU A 2 7.23 22.04 15.92
C GLU A 2 7.78 21.15 14.80
N PRO A 3 7.65 21.58 13.53
CA PRO A 3 8.13 20.80 12.41
C PRO A 3 9.66 20.74 12.38
N VAL A 4 10.22 19.58 12.03
CA VAL A 4 11.68 19.43 11.86
C VAL A 4 12.10 20.04 10.54
N ILE A 5 13.12 20.90 10.55
CA ILE A 5 13.73 21.40 9.33
C ILE A 5 14.72 20.36 8.82
N VAL A 6 14.53 19.92 7.58
CA VAL A 6 15.39 18.94 6.92
C VAL A 6 16.09 19.59 5.73
N GLU A 7 17.40 19.39 5.63
CA GLU A 7 18.16 19.81 4.46
C GLU A 7 17.96 18.82 3.30
N GLU A 8 17.60 19.30 2.11
CA GLU A 8 17.32 18.48 0.93
C GLU A 8 18.45 17.47 0.61
N ARG A 9 19.69 17.93 0.68
CA ARG A 9 20.89 17.13 0.40
C ARG A 9 21.04 15.92 1.33
N CYS A 10 20.44 15.97 2.52
CA CYS A 10 20.53 14.91 3.52
C CYS A 10 19.42 13.86 3.38
N ILE A 11 18.30 14.20 2.71
CA ILE A 11 17.15 13.30 2.58
C ILE A 11 17.55 12.01 1.85
N GLY A 12 18.29 12.13 0.74
CA GLY A 12 18.69 10.97 -0.07
C GLY A 12 19.83 10.13 0.52
N LEU A 13 20.47 10.59 1.58
CA LEU A 13 21.55 9.86 2.25
C LEU A 13 21.02 8.82 3.23
N ASP A 14 19.80 9.02 3.75
CA ASP A 14 19.12 8.02 4.56
C ASP A 14 18.58 6.91 3.66
N PRO A 15 19.02 5.64 3.80
CA PRO A 15 18.52 4.52 3.01
C PRO A 15 17.02 4.29 3.20
N LEU A 16 16.46 4.72 4.33
CA LEU A 16 15.04 4.57 4.62
C LEU A 16 14.16 5.59 3.88
N SER A 17 14.73 6.71 3.44
CA SER A 17 14.01 7.82 2.80
C SER A 17 13.21 7.41 1.55
N ARG A 18 13.69 6.43 0.81
CA ARG A 18 13.02 5.91 -0.41
C ARG A 18 12.41 4.53 -0.21
N SER A 19 12.59 3.94 0.97
CA SER A 19 12.04 2.63 1.31
C SER A 19 10.57 2.74 1.72
N THR A 20 9.85 1.63 1.61
CA THR A 20 8.52 1.50 2.20
C THR A 20 8.68 0.93 3.60
N MET A 21 8.46 1.75 4.63
CA MET A 21 8.67 1.35 6.01
C MET A 21 7.44 0.66 6.60
N LYS A 22 7.67 -0.45 7.30
CA LYS A 22 6.60 -1.16 8.02
C LYS A 22 6.39 -0.48 9.37
N LEU A 23 5.26 0.19 9.54
CA LEU A 23 4.94 0.93 10.74
C LEU A 23 3.56 0.51 11.26
N PHE A 24 3.38 0.60 12.57
CA PHE A 24 2.06 0.52 13.16
C PHE A 24 1.24 1.77 12.80
N VAL A 25 -0.07 1.61 12.69
CA VAL A 25 -0.97 2.73 12.40
C VAL A 25 -0.82 3.82 13.46
N GLN A 26 -0.74 3.44 14.74
CA GLN A 26 -0.52 4.40 15.83
C GLN A 26 0.74 5.25 15.61
N ASP A 27 1.84 4.66 15.13
CA ASP A 27 3.07 5.40 14.85
C ASP A 27 2.87 6.39 13.70
N ILE A 28 2.14 5.99 12.65
CA ILE A 28 1.83 6.84 11.49
C ILE A 28 0.99 8.06 11.92
N LEU A 29 -0.01 7.84 12.78
CA LEU A 29 -0.89 8.91 13.27
C LEU A 29 -0.14 9.98 14.08
N HIS A 30 1.01 9.64 14.67
CA HIS A 30 1.81 10.51 15.53
C HIS A 30 3.15 10.91 14.92
N LEU A 31 3.31 10.75 13.61
CA LEU A 31 4.53 11.16 12.92
C LEU A 31 4.79 12.66 13.09
N GLN A 32 6.06 13.00 13.29
CA GLN A 32 6.46 14.40 13.39
C GLN A 32 6.53 15.01 11.99
N PRO A 33 5.87 16.14 11.71
CA PRO A 33 5.96 16.79 10.40
C PRO A 33 7.39 17.33 10.17
N ALA A 34 7.85 17.24 8.92
CA ALA A 34 9.10 17.83 8.47
C ALA A 34 8.89 18.82 7.33
N ILE A 35 9.72 19.86 7.30
CA ILE A 35 9.72 20.89 6.28
C ILE A 35 11.11 20.95 5.65
N CYS A 36 11.16 20.96 4.32
CA CYS A 36 12.36 21.26 3.57
C CYS A 36 12.14 22.59 2.85
N PRO A 37 12.89 23.66 3.16
CA PRO A 37 12.69 24.99 2.58
C PRO A 37 12.76 25.03 1.04
N THR A 38 13.54 24.12 0.44
CA THR A 38 13.69 24.01 -1.02
C THR A 38 12.59 23.17 -1.66
N LEU A 39 12.00 22.21 -0.94
CA LEU A 39 10.91 21.34 -1.41
C LEU A 39 9.57 21.75 -0.79
N LYS A 40 9.06 22.92 -1.18
CA LYS A 40 7.86 23.54 -0.59
C LYS A 40 6.58 22.69 -0.68
N ASN A 41 6.50 21.76 -1.63
CA ASN A 41 5.33 20.91 -1.85
C ASN A 41 5.53 19.46 -1.37
N ALA A 42 6.69 19.14 -0.79
CA ALA A 42 6.96 17.79 -0.30
C ALA A 42 6.32 17.61 1.08
N VAL A 43 5.43 16.64 1.20
CA VAL A 43 4.93 16.17 2.49
C VAL A 43 5.96 15.19 3.05
N MET A 44 6.63 15.57 4.13
CA MET A 44 7.65 14.77 4.78
C MET A 44 7.33 14.61 6.25
N HIS A 45 7.66 13.44 6.76
CA HIS A 45 7.46 13.08 8.15
C HIS A 45 8.74 12.47 8.72
N ILE A 46 8.96 12.62 10.01
CA ILE A 46 10.07 12.01 10.73
C ILE A 46 9.53 10.94 11.67
N PHE A 47 10.16 9.77 11.61
CA PHE A 47 9.99 8.70 12.58
C PHE A 47 11.35 8.30 13.12
N LYS A 48 11.55 8.47 14.43
CA LYS A 48 12.80 8.10 15.12
C LYS A 48 14.07 8.63 14.41
N GLY A 49 14.01 9.84 13.87
CA GLY A 49 15.13 10.49 13.17
C GLY A 49 15.23 10.19 11.67
N HIS A 50 14.35 9.34 11.12
CA HIS A 50 14.35 8.97 9.70
C HIS A 50 13.24 9.64 8.93
N VAL A 51 13.51 10.03 7.68
CA VAL A 51 12.48 10.58 6.79
C VAL A 51 11.57 9.45 6.31
N VAL A 52 10.27 9.59 6.58
CA VAL A 52 9.23 8.65 6.17
C VAL A 52 8.43 9.25 5.02
N ASN A 53 8.56 8.62 3.85
CA ASN A 53 7.78 8.99 2.66
C ASN A 53 6.70 7.96 2.33
N ARG A 54 7.01 6.67 2.55
CA ARG A 54 6.12 5.55 2.22
C ARG A 54 6.03 4.57 3.38
N VAL A 55 4.84 4.01 3.54
CA VAL A 55 4.52 3.06 4.60
C VAL A 55 3.90 1.79 4.03
N GLU A 56 4.14 0.69 4.73
CA GLU A 56 3.44 -0.58 4.60
C GLU A 56 2.74 -0.87 5.92
N ILE A 57 1.42 -1.07 5.85
CA ILE A 57 0.60 -1.48 7.00
C ILE A 57 -0.11 -2.79 6.67
N MET A 58 -0.49 -3.53 7.71
CA MET A 58 -1.30 -4.73 7.61
C MET A 58 -2.37 -4.70 8.67
N GLY A 59 -3.62 -4.96 8.30
CA GLY A 59 -4.73 -4.91 9.23
C GLY A 59 -6.05 -5.34 8.60
N ILE A 60 -7.11 -5.23 9.38
CA ILE A 60 -8.47 -5.58 8.97
C ILE A 60 -9.17 -4.35 8.41
N ILE A 61 -9.89 -4.52 7.31
CA ILE A 61 -10.75 -3.45 6.79
C ILE A 61 -11.96 -3.30 7.70
N VAL A 62 -12.09 -2.14 8.33
CA VAL A 62 -13.20 -1.80 9.24
C VAL A 62 -14.23 -0.87 8.60
N ARG A 63 -13.90 -0.25 7.46
CA ARG A 63 -14.80 0.57 6.66
C ARG A 63 -14.42 0.49 5.19
N ALA A 64 -15.41 0.43 4.30
CA ALA A 64 -15.20 0.49 2.86
C ALA A 64 -16.24 1.41 2.21
N ASP A 65 -15.77 2.31 1.35
CA ASP A 65 -16.57 3.26 0.56
C ASP A 65 -16.06 3.23 -0.88
N LYS A 66 -16.90 2.72 -1.78
CA LYS A 66 -16.60 2.57 -3.20
C LYS A 66 -17.09 3.82 -3.93
N ARG A 67 -16.16 4.58 -4.54
CA ARG A 67 -16.48 5.74 -5.38
C ARG A 67 -16.08 5.45 -6.82
N ALA A 68 -16.64 6.23 -7.75
CA ALA A 68 -16.41 6.04 -9.19
C ALA A 68 -14.93 6.13 -9.58
N LYS A 69 -14.16 7.06 -8.97
CA LYS A 69 -12.73 7.29 -9.31
C LYS A 69 -11.75 6.73 -8.28
N ARG A 70 -12.24 6.30 -7.11
CA ARG A 70 -11.39 5.88 -5.99
C ARG A 70 -12.11 4.90 -5.07
N HIS A 71 -11.34 4.04 -4.43
CA HIS A 71 -11.77 3.27 -3.28
C HIS A 71 -11.21 3.90 -2.02
N CYS A 72 -12.10 4.18 -1.07
CA CYS A 72 -11.74 4.72 0.23
C CYS A 72 -12.07 3.64 1.27
N TYR A 73 -11.09 3.20 2.04
CA TYR A 73 -11.32 2.23 3.11
C TYR A 73 -10.50 2.58 4.33
N ALA A 74 -10.87 2.05 5.50
CA ALA A 74 -10.12 2.24 6.73
C ALA A 74 -9.58 0.89 7.22
N VAL A 75 -8.32 0.89 7.64
CA VAL A 75 -7.60 -0.31 8.09
C VAL A 75 -7.28 -0.18 9.57
N ASP A 76 -7.64 -1.19 10.34
CA ASP A 76 -7.32 -1.35 11.76
C ASP A 76 -6.26 -2.42 11.95
N ASP A 77 -5.10 -2.07 12.50
CA ASP A 77 -4.01 -3.01 12.80
C ASP A 77 -3.93 -3.43 14.28
N GLY A 78 -4.93 -3.02 15.09
CA GLY A 78 -4.98 -3.22 16.54
C GLY A 78 -4.28 -2.12 17.35
N THR A 79 -3.53 -1.23 16.70
CA THR A 79 -2.91 -0.05 17.35
C THR A 79 -3.64 1.24 17.03
N GLY A 80 -4.33 1.29 15.88
CA GLY A 80 -5.16 2.41 15.48
C GLY A 80 -5.85 2.14 14.15
N VAL A 81 -6.64 3.11 13.69
CA VAL A 81 -7.38 3.04 12.43
C VAL A 81 -6.94 4.17 11.51
N ILE A 82 -6.60 3.86 10.26
CA ILE A 82 -6.18 4.87 9.26
C ILE A 82 -6.94 4.74 7.95
N GLN A 83 -7.26 5.89 7.36
CA GLN A 83 -7.89 5.99 6.06
C GLN A 83 -6.88 5.68 4.96
N CYS A 84 -7.28 4.85 4.01
CA CYS A 84 -6.54 4.48 2.82
C CYS A 84 -7.36 4.86 1.59
N THR A 85 -6.75 5.59 0.66
CA THR A 85 -7.37 6.00 -0.60
C THR A 85 -6.61 5.38 -1.77
N TYR A 86 -7.27 4.52 -2.52
CA TYR A 86 -6.75 3.95 -3.76
C TYR A 86 -7.44 4.58 -4.97
N TRP A 87 -6.67 5.16 -5.88
CA TRP A 87 -7.19 5.76 -7.10
C TRP A 87 -7.29 4.72 -8.21
N LYS A 88 -8.46 4.64 -8.83
CA LYS A 88 -8.65 3.78 -10.01
C LYS A 88 -7.86 4.38 -11.17
N ASN A 89 -7.09 3.56 -11.86
CA ASN A 89 -6.31 4.01 -13.01
C ASN A 89 -7.22 4.09 -14.24
N SER A 90 -7.52 5.30 -14.71
CA SER A 90 -8.33 5.51 -15.92
C SER A 90 -7.67 4.98 -17.20
N GLN A 91 -6.37 4.66 -17.17
CA GLN A 91 -5.70 4.01 -18.30
C GLN A 91 -6.11 2.55 -18.47
N ASN A 92 -6.60 1.87 -17.42
CA ASN A 92 -7.14 0.52 -17.55
C ASN A 92 -8.35 0.50 -18.48
N ASP A 93 -9.16 1.57 -18.49
CA ASP A 93 -10.31 1.69 -19.38
C ASP A 93 -9.87 1.75 -20.85
N ILE A 94 -8.76 2.44 -21.15
CA ILE A 94 -8.18 2.51 -22.50
C ILE A 94 -7.66 1.14 -22.98
N LEU A 95 -7.12 0.33 -22.07
CA LEU A 95 -6.64 -1.03 -22.37
C LEU A 95 -7.79 -2.05 -22.54
N LYS A 96 -8.97 -1.77 -22.00
CA LYS A 96 -10.16 -2.62 -22.18
C LYS A 96 -10.74 -2.48 -23.59
N ASP A 97 -10.55 -1.32 -24.22
CA ASP A 97 -11.15 -0.97 -25.52
C ASP A 97 -10.26 -1.29 -26.75
N MET A 98 -9.00 -1.71 -26.54
CA MET A 98 -8.11 -2.07 -27.66
C MET A 98 -8.32 -3.53 -28.12
N GLU A 99 -8.68 -3.71 -29.39
CA GLU A 99 -8.68 -5.03 -30.00
C GLU A 99 -7.25 -5.59 -30.11
N HIS A 100 -7.05 -6.80 -29.58
CA HIS A 100 -5.75 -7.47 -29.53
C HIS A 100 -5.70 -8.72 -30.42
N SER A 101 -6.46 -8.73 -31.52
CA SER A 101 -6.54 -9.85 -32.48
C SER A 101 -5.18 -10.26 -33.05
N ASP A 102 -4.26 -9.30 -33.17
CA ASP A 102 -2.95 -9.47 -33.78
C ASP A 102 -1.93 -10.12 -32.84
N LEU A 103 -2.26 -10.27 -31.54
CA LEU A 103 -1.40 -10.97 -30.59
C LEU A 103 -1.49 -12.50 -30.78
N PRO A 104 -0.37 -13.24 -30.62
CA PRO A 104 -0.41 -14.69 -30.49
C PRO A 104 -1.37 -15.16 -29.39
N ARG A 105 -2.03 -16.31 -29.61
CA ARG A 105 -3.03 -16.88 -28.69
C ARG A 105 -2.57 -16.98 -27.23
N SER A 106 -1.29 -17.31 -27.00
CA SER A 106 -0.72 -17.39 -25.65
C SER A 106 -0.71 -16.04 -24.92
N LEU A 107 -0.46 -14.94 -25.65
CA LEU A 107 -0.51 -13.59 -25.11
C LEU A 107 -1.94 -13.11 -24.90
N GLN A 108 -2.86 -13.47 -25.81
CA GLN A 108 -4.30 -13.18 -25.64
C GLN A 108 -4.85 -13.79 -24.34
N ILE A 109 -4.53 -15.07 -24.07
CA ILE A 109 -4.92 -15.74 -22.82
C ILE A 109 -4.32 -15.01 -21.61
N LYS A 110 -3.05 -14.61 -21.68
CA LYS A 110 -2.39 -13.93 -20.56
C LYS A 110 -2.97 -12.54 -20.31
N LEU A 111 -3.32 -11.83 -21.37
CA LEU A 111 -3.95 -10.52 -21.30
C LEU A 111 -5.34 -10.60 -20.67
N ALA A 112 -6.17 -11.58 -21.06
CA ALA A 112 -7.46 -11.82 -20.44
C ALA A 112 -7.35 -12.13 -18.93
N GLN A 113 -6.34 -12.92 -18.52
CA GLN A 113 -6.06 -13.16 -17.10
C GLN A 113 -5.67 -11.89 -16.33
N LEU A 114 -4.89 -11.00 -16.95
CA LEU A 114 -4.50 -9.74 -16.34
C LEU A 114 -5.69 -8.79 -16.22
N GLN A 115 -6.55 -8.72 -17.25
CA GLN A 115 -7.77 -7.91 -17.24
C GLN A 115 -8.73 -8.37 -16.14
N ALA A 116 -8.98 -9.68 -16.00
CA ALA A 116 -9.82 -10.22 -14.94
C ALA A 116 -9.29 -9.84 -13.53
N GLY A 117 -7.98 -9.95 -13.30
CA GLY A 117 -7.38 -9.55 -12.02
C GLY A 117 -7.38 -8.02 -11.77
N LEU A 118 -7.46 -7.20 -12.80
CA LEU A 118 -7.67 -5.75 -12.66
C LEU A 118 -9.12 -5.43 -12.29
N GLU A 119 -10.08 -6.15 -12.87
CA GLU A 119 -11.51 -6.03 -12.55
C GLU A 119 -11.79 -6.41 -11.09
N GLU A 120 -11.22 -7.52 -10.60
CA GLU A 120 -11.30 -7.91 -9.18
C GLU A 120 -10.77 -6.81 -8.24
N LYS A 121 -9.70 -6.10 -8.63
CA LYS A 121 -9.18 -4.95 -7.86
C LYS A 121 -10.11 -3.73 -7.92
N GLU A 122 -10.85 -3.55 -9.01
CA GLU A 122 -11.80 -2.45 -9.21
C GLU A 122 -13.16 -2.68 -8.53
N GLU A 123 -13.51 -3.94 -8.24
CA GLU A 123 -14.66 -4.28 -7.42
C GLU A 123 -14.48 -3.77 -5.99
N GLY A 124 -13.24 -3.68 -5.50
CA GLY A 124 -12.89 -3.11 -4.20
C GLY A 124 -13.21 -4.05 -3.03
N PHE A 125 -12.65 -3.72 -1.86
CA PHE A 125 -12.60 -4.64 -0.71
C PHE A 125 -13.84 -4.65 0.17
N ASN A 126 -13.99 -5.74 0.93
CA ASN A 126 -15.06 -5.93 1.89
C ASN A 126 -14.58 -5.65 3.32
N ILE A 127 -15.53 -5.32 4.20
CA ILE A 127 -15.27 -5.19 5.62
C ILE A 127 -14.95 -6.58 6.19
N GLY A 128 -13.93 -6.69 7.02
CA GLY A 128 -13.45 -7.93 7.61
C GLY A 128 -12.28 -8.57 6.86
N ASP A 129 -11.97 -8.11 5.64
CA ASP A 129 -10.82 -8.61 4.90
C ASP A 129 -9.51 -8.20 5.58
N LEU A 130 -8.56 -9.13 5.66
CA LEU A 130 -7.19 -8.83 6.05
C LEU A 130 -6.42 -8.35 4.83
N ILE A 131 -5.83 -7.17 4.94
CA ILE A 131 -5.18 -6.48 3.82
C ILE A 131 -3.78 -6.02 4.20
N LEU A 132 -2.86 -6.08 3.24
CA LEU A 132 -1.58 -5.39 3.27
C LEU A 132 -1.64 -4.21 2.32
N VAL A 133 -1.32 -3.01 2.83
CA VAL A 133 -1.43 -1.75 2.10
C VAL A 133 -0.07 -1.08 2.06
N ARG A 134 0.36 -0.63 0.89
CA ARG A 134 1.57 0.17 0.68
C ARG A 134 1.22 1.48 0.02
N GLY A 135 1.73 2.58 0.54
CA GLY A 135 1.39 3.90 0.02
C GLY A 135 2.24 5.04 0.55
N GLY A 136 2.02 6.21 -0.01
CA GLY A 136 2.58 7.46 0.51
C GLY A 136 1.70 8.02 1.63
N ILE A 137 2.31 8.67 2.60
CA ILE A 137 1.55 9.40 3.64
C ILE A 137 1.09 10.73 3.06
N LYS A 138 -0.20 11.02 3.18
CA LYS A 138 -0.79 12.33 2.90
C LYS A 138 -1.51 12.84 4.14
N THR A 139 -1.77 14.14 4.16
CA THR A 139 -2.60 14.76 5.18
C THR A 139 -3.78 15.42 4.49
N TYR A 140 -4.98 15.00 4.84
CA TYR A 140 -6.22 15.58 4.34
C TYR A 140 -7.05 16.08 5.52
N ASN A 141 -7.46 17.36 5.49
CA ASN A 141 -8.16 18.01 6.60
C ASN A 141 -7.49 17.79 7.97
N ASN A 142 -6.16 17.93 8.01
CA ASN A 142 -5.32 17.69 9.20
C ASN A 142 -5.36 16.25 9.76
N CYS A 143 -5.93 15.30 9.01
CA CYS A 143 -5.92 13.89 9.36
C CYS A 143 -4.94 13.15 8.43
N PRO A 144 -3.99 12.37 8.97
CA PRO A 144 -3.12 11.53 8.15
C PRO A 144 -3.94 10.44 7.45
N GLU A 145 -3.62 10.22 6.18
CA GLU A 145 -4.18 9.18 5.33
C GLU A 145 -3.08 8.54 4.48
N ILE A 146 -3.34 7.34 3.97
CA ILE A 146 -2.45 6.65 3.06
C ILE A 146 -2.98 6.77 1.63
N ASP A 147 -2.18 7.39 0.76
CA ASP A 147 -2.38 7.34 -0.69
C ASP A 147 -1.81 6.03 -1.21
N VAL A 148 -2.71 5.11 -1.52
CA VAL A 148 -2.36 3.70 -1.77
C VAL A 148 -1.69 3.56 -3.13
N LEU A 149 -0.48 3.02 -3.12
CA LEU A 149 0.28 2.62 -4.30
C LEU A 149 -0.05 1.18 -4.71
N ASP A 150 -0.10 0.27 -3.74
CA ASP A 150 -0.41 -1.15 -3.95
C ASP A 150 -1.10 -1.71 -2.71
N HIS A 151 -1.99 -2.67 -2.90
CA HIS A 151 -2.65 -3.37 -1.81
C HIS A 151 -2.84 -4.85 -2.19
N ARG A 152 -2.93 -5.72 -1.19
CA ARG A 152 -3.14 -7.16 -1.39
C ARG A 152 -4.00 -7.72 -0.27
N ILE A 153 -5.06 -8.45 -0.63
CA ILE A 153 -5.78 -9.28 0.33
C ILE A 153 -4.89 -10.45 0.74
N LEU A 154 -4.89 -10.73 2.03
CA LEU A 154 -4.15 -11.83 2.62
C LEU A 154 -5.14 -12.93 2.98
N GLU A 155 -5.15 -13.99 2.17
CA GLU A 155 -5.96 -15.18 2.41
C GLU A 155 -5.17 -16.24 3.21
N GLY A 156 -5.89 -17.20 3.80
CA GLY A 156 -5.27 -18.41 4.35
C GLY A 156 -4.51 -18.23 5.67
N ILE A 157 -4.64 -17.09 6.36
CA ILE A 157 -4.05 -16.90 7.68
C ILE A 157 -4.91 -17.60 8.73
N SER A 158 -4.36 -18.67 9.30
CA SER A 158 -4.90 -19.26 10.52
C SER A 158 -4.26 -18.56 11.73
N TRP A 159 -5.09 -17.93 12.56
CA TRP A 159 -4.65 -17.37 13.83
C TRP A 159 -4.36 -18.51 14.80
N GLY A 160 -3.12 -19.01 14.78
CA GLY A 160 -2.70 -20.13 15.63
C GLY A 160 -2.89 -19.82 17.11
N ARG A 161 -3.65 -20.65 17.83
CA ARG A 161 -3.65 -20.65 19.30
C ARG A 161 -2.37 -21.36 19.78
N LYS A 162 -1.54 -20.64 20.54
CA LYS A 162 -0.32 -21.06 21.30
C LYS A 162 0.42 -22.30 20.77
N GLY A 163 1.58 -22.06 20.16
CA GLY A 163 2.61 -23.09 19.93
C GLY A 163 2.89 -23.43 18.46
N SER A 164 2.09 -22.95 17.52
CA SER A 164 2.27 -23.23 16.09
C SER A 164 2.67 -21.96 15.34
N ALA A 165 3.75 -22.05 14.57
CA ALA A 165 4.23 -20.98 13.70
C ALA A 165 3.11 -20.48 12.76
N VAL A 166 3.03 -19.17 12.58
CA VAL A 166 2.11 -18.54 11.62
C VAL A 166 2.58 -18.92 10.22
N HIS A 167 1.89 -19.86 9.57
CA HIS A 167 2.12 -20.18 8.17
C HIS A 167 1.38 -19.16 7.29
N ILE A 168 2.13 -18.24 6.69
CA ILE A 168 1.64 -17.36 5.63
C ILE A 168 1.59 -18.20 4.34
N PHE A 169 0.46 -18.87 4.07
CA PHE A 169 0.23 -19.55 2.79
C PHE A 169 -0.13 -18.52 1.72
N GLY A 170 0.89 -17.90 1.11
CA GLY A 170 0.69 -16.96 0.00
C GLY A 170 1.93 -16.65 -0.84
N LEU A 171 3.14 -17.01 -0.39
CA LEU A 171 4.34 -16.92 -1.21
C LEU A 171 4.56 -18.25 -1.93
N LYS A 172 4.10 -18.38 -3.18
CA LYS A 172 4.72 -19.33 -4.13
C LYS A 172 6.13 -18.80 -4.46
N LEU A 173 7.06 -18.97 -3.52
CA LEU A 173 8.48 -18.91 -3.80
C LEU A 173 8.84 -20.19 -4.54
N HIS A 174 8.90 -20.14 -5.86
CA HIS A 174 9.65 -21.13 -6.63
C HIS A 174 11.14 -20.96 -6.28
N SER A 175 11.57 -21.56 -5.18
CA SER A 175 12.97 -21.78 -4.89
C SER A 175 13.26 -23.26 -5.14
N LYS A 176 13.87 -23.54 -6.30
CA LYS A 176 14.63 -24.78 -6.48
C LYS A 176 15.84 -24.66 -5.56
N PHE A 177 15.79 -25.34 -4.41
CA PHE A 177 17.00 -25.59 -3.63
C PHE A 177 17.79 -26.68 -4.38
N TYR A 178 18.96 -26.30 -4.90
CA TYR A 178 20.02 -27.25 -5.18
C TYR A 178 20.82 -27.39 -3.89
N LEU A 179 20.77 -28.57 -3.27
CA LEU A 179 21.78 -28.98 -2.31
C LEU A 179 23.04 -29.37 -3.08
N VAL A 180 24.16 -28.76 -2.72
CA VAL A 180 25.51 -29.34 -2.83
C VAL A 180 26.06 -29.39 -1.42
#